data_AF-A0A269PDS4-F1
#
_entry.id   AF-A0A269PDS4-F1
#
_cell.length_a   1.000
_cell.length_b   1.000
_cell.length_c   1.000
_cell.angle_alpha   90.00
_cell.angle_beta   90.00
_cell.angle_gamma   90.00
#
_symmetry.space_group_name_H-M   'P 1'
#
loop_
_entity.id
_entity.type
_entity.pdbx_description
1 polymer ?
#
loop_
_entity_poly.entity_id
_entity_poly.type
_entity_poly.pdbx_seq_one_letter_code
_entity_poly.pdbx_strand_id
1 'polypeptide(L)'
;MTWNRCYHLTDIDAQGKEATGAVSHPGFLLTEPWEVRTGSGTPYRVFTPFSKKAQGMLLDAPPSPTPAPAVEGLEGVEGASTSVDEPESSATLTAHCTPGDRMARGRAPRDGPRCATPRAARPLAARGRRRAVLPYLQSAHAAAEVRP
;
A
#
# COMPACT_ATOMS: atom_id res chain seq x y z
N MET A 1 -1.22 2.03 -22.15
CA MET A 1 -0.74 1.11 -21.10
C MET A 1 -0.63 1.89 -19.79
N THR A 2 -0.98 1.31 -18.65
CA THR A 2 -0.96 2.02 -17.36
C THR A 2 -0.43 1.12 -16.24
N TRP A 3 0.16 1.72 -15.19
CA TRP A 3 0.59 1.02 -13.98
C TRP A 3 0.62 1.95 -12.75
N ASN A 4 0.79 1.38 -11.56
CA ASN A 4 1.03 2.17 -10.34
C ASN A 4 2.51 2.55 -10.22
N ARG A 5 2.79 3.78 -9.78
CA ARG A 5 4.16 4.32 -9.61
C ARG A 5 5.03 3.42 -8.74
N CYS A 6 6.26 3.16 -9.18
CA CYS A 6 7.27 2.48 -8.38
C CYS A 6 8.28 3.48 -7.78
N TYR A 7 8.35 3.56 -6.44
CA TYR A 7 9.18 4.56 -5.75
C TYR A 7 10.61 4.11 -5.42
N HIS A 8 10.94 2.83 -5.65
CA HIS A 8 12.26 2.26 -5.33
C HIS A 8 13.07 1.88 -6.59
N LEU A 9 12.47 1.94 -7.78
CA LEU A 9 13.08 1.65 -9.07
C LEU A 9 12.67 2.72 -10.09
N THR A 10 12.89 3.99 -9.76
CA THR A 10 12.43 5.14 -10.55
C THR A 10 13.02 5.16 -11.97
N ASP A 11 14.25 4.68 -12.13
CA ASP A 11 14.92 4.67 -13.44
C ASP A 11 14.28 3.64 -14.38
N ILE A 12 13.88 2.48 -13.87
CA ILE A 12 13.17 1.45 -14.63
C ILE A 12 11.76 1.95 -14.99
N ASP A 13 11.07 2.61 -14.05
CA ASP A 13 9.77 3.22 -14.31
C ASP A 13 9.85 4.27 -15.43
N ALA A 14 10.88 5.13 -15.41
CA ALA A 14 11.11 6.14 -16.45
C ALA A 14 11.41 5.49 -17.82
N GLN A 15 12.32 4.53 -17.88
CA GLN A 15 12.67 3.80 -19.10
C GLN A 15 11.45 3.07 -19.69
N GLY A 16 10.66 2.41 -18.84
CA GLY A 16 9.44 1.72 -19.27
C GLY A 16 8.42 2.67 -19.89
N LYS A 17 8.23 3.87 -19.31
CA LYS A 17 7.33 4.88 -19.87
C LYS A 17 7.80 5.39 -21.22
N GLU A 18 9.09 5.68 -21.36
CA GLU A 18 9.67 6.15 -22.62
C GLU A 18 9.50 5.09 -23.73
N ALA A 19 9.75 3.83 -23.41
CA ALA A 19 9.62 2.74 -24.37
C ALA A 19 8.17 2.41 -24.79
N THR A 20 7.18 2.66 -23.92
CA THR A 20 5.80 2.17 -24.12
C THR A 20 4.74 3.27 -24.23
N GLY A 21 5.09 4.51 -23.92
CA GLY A 21 4.12 5.62 -23.78
C GLY A 21 3.14 5.43 -22.62
N ALA A 22 3.50 4.61 -21.62
CA ALA A 22 2.61 4.32 -20.51
C ALA A 22 2.43 5.48 -19.53
N VAL A 23 1.29 5.50 -18.85
CA VAL A 23 0.96 6.47 -17.80
C VAL A 23 0.98 5.78 -16.44
N SER A 24 1.60 6.42 -15.44
CA SER A 24 1.63 5.87 -14.08
C SER A 24 0.88 6.67 -13.03
N HIS A 25 0.20 5.94 -12.15
CA HIS A 25 -0.81 6.44 -11.22
C HIS A 25 -0.36 6.28 -9.77
N PRO A 26 -0.83 7.14 -8.84
CA PRO A 26 -0.68 6.89 -7.40
C PRO A 26 -1.40 5.59 -7.01
N GLY A 27 -0.95 4.92 -5.95
CA GLY A 27 -1.63 3.72 -5.46
C GLY A 27 -0.98 3.07 -4.24
N PHE A 28 0.32 3.28 -4.02
CA PHE A 28 1.04 2.72 -2.88
C PHE A 28 1.14 3.64 -1.66
N LEU A 29 1.00 4.95 -1.87
CA LEU A 29 1.15 5.96 -0.84
C LEU A 29 -0.19 6.64 -0.59
N LEU A 30 -0.43 7.05 0.67
CA LEU A 30 -1.63 7.80 1.04
C LEU A 30 -1.57 9.27 0.60
N THR A 31 -0.36 9.83 0.54
CA THR A 31 -0.08 11.22 0.11
C THR A 31 1.20 11.21 -0.69
N GLU A 32 1.27 11.96 -1.78
CA GLU A 32 2.51 11.98 -2.56
C GLU A 32 3.60 12.78 -1.84
N PRO A 33 4.87 12.32 -1.84
CA PRO A 33 5.95 12.97 -1.11
C PRO A 33 6.17 14.44 -1.49
N TRP A 34 5.90 14.79 -2.75
CA TRP A 34 6.03 16.15 -3.25
C TRP A 34 4.84 17.06 -2.93
N GLU A 35 3.72 16.53 -2.43
CA GLU A 35 2.55 17.32 -2.02
C GLU A 35 2.68 17.81 -0.57
N VAL A 36 3.31 17.00 0.30
CA VAL A 36 3.48 17.32 1.72
C VAL A 36 4.70 18.22 1.94
N ARG A 37 4.51 19.54 1.80
CA ARG A 37 5.58 20.55 1.92
C ARG A 37 5.49 21.38 3.20
N THR A 38 6.63 21.90 3.64
CA THR A 38 6.70 22.93 4.70
C THR A 38 6.05 24.24 4.24
N GLY A 39 5.85 25.18 5.17
CA GLY A 39 5.39 26.53 4.83
C GLY A 39 6.30 27.30 3.87
N SER A 40 7.59 26.91 3.78
CA SER A 40 8.56 27.46 2.83
C SER A 40 8.65 26.67 1.51
N GLY A 41 7.75 25.70 1.29
CA GLY A 41 7.71 24.89 0.06
C GLY A 41 8.78 23.79 -0.02
N THR A 42 9.51 23.51 1.06
CA THR A 42 10.57 22.48 1.09
C THR A 42 10.05 21.14 1.63
N PRO A 43 10.73 20.01 1.35
CA PRO A 43 10.41 18.73 1.99
C PRO A 43 10.70 18.75 3.51
N TYR A 44 9.92 18.00 4.27
CA TYR A 44 10.17 17.81 5.70
C TYR A 44 11.38 16.91 5.97
N ARG A 45 12.19 17.28 6.97
CA ARG A 45 13.32 16.46 7.46
C ARG A 45 13.04 15.74 8.77
N VAL A 46 11.92 16.04 9.42
CA VAL A 46 11.53 15.46 10.72
C VAL A 46 10.13 14.86 10.57
N PHE A 47 9.95 13.65 11.09
CA PHE A 47 8.72 12.88 10.95
C PHE A 47 7.50 13.54 11.60
N THR A 48 7.63 14.05 12.83
CA THR A 48 6.48 14.61 13.58
C THR A 48 5.77 15.77 12.87
N PRO A 49 6.46 16.81 12.37
CA PRO A 49 5.78 17.87 11.62
C PRO A 49 5.27 17.39 10.25
N PHE A 50 5.97 16.45 9.60
CA PHE A 50 5.49 15.81 8.38
C PHE A 50 4.15 15.09 8.62
N SER A 51 4.07 14.23 9.64
CA SER A 51 2.89 13.40 9.89
C SER A 51 1.67 14.23 10.28
N LYS A 52 1.86 15.31 11.03
CA LYS A 52 0.77 16.27 11.33
C LYS A 52 0.20 16.90 10.07
N LYS A 53 1.08 17.33 9.14
CA LYS A 53 0.64 17.94 7.87
C LYS A 53 -0.06 16.93 6.97
N ALA A 54 0.52 15.75 6.79
CA ALA A 54 -0.07 14.67 5.98
C ALA A 54 -1.43 14.22 6.55
N GLN A 55 -1.55 14.10 7.88
CA GLN A 55 -2.82 13.77 8.52
C GLN A 55 -3.89 14.84 8.25
N GLY A 56 -3.54 16.12 8.36
CA GLY A 56 -4.48 17.20 8.02
C GLY A 56 -5.02 17.07 6.60
N MET A 57 -4.12 16.86 5.62
CA MET A 57 -4.51 16.68 4.22
C MET A 57 -5.44 15.48 4.00
N LEU A 58 -5.19 14.36 4.69
CA LEU A 58 -6.03 13.15 4.61
C LEU A 58 -7.39 13.32 5.28
N LEU A 59 -7.51 14.20 6.27
CA LEU A 59 -8.79 14.52 6.89
C LEU A 59 -9.61 15.47 6.02
N ASP A 60 -8.95 16.41 5.34
CA ASP A 60 -9.58 17.36 4.43
C ASP A 60 -10.09 16.65 3.15
N ALA A 61 -9.33 15.69 2.64
CA ALA A 61 -9.66 14.92 1.44
C ALA A 61 -9.32 13.42 1.63
N PRO A 62 -10.20 12.65 2.31
CA PRO A 62 -9.95 11.24 2.55
C PRO A 62 -9.99 10.42 1.25
N PRO A 63 -8.99 9.56 0.98
CA PRO A 63 -8.99 8.72 -0.21
C PRO A 63 -10.09 7.65 -0.10
N SER A 64 -10.83 7.46 -1.19
CA SER A 64 -11.88 6.44 -1.28
C SER A 64 -11.39 5.27 -2.13
N PRO A 65 -11.64 4.00 -1.72
CA PRO A 65 -11.27 2.86 -2.52
C PRO A 65 -12.07 2.81 -3.83
N THR A 66 -11.37 2.67 -4.95
CA THR A 66 -11.98 2.45 -6.26
C THR A 66 -12.52 1.03 -6.39
N PRO A 67 -13.66 0.81 -7.07
CA PRO A 67 -14.18 -0.53 -7.32
C PRO A 67 -13.21 -1.34 -8.18
N ALA A 68 -13.16 -2.65 -7.95
CA ALA A 68 -12.38 -3.54 -8.81
C ALA A 68 -12.95 -3.51 -10.24
N PRO A 69 -12.10 -3.44 -11.28
CA PRO A 69 -12.56 -3.45 -12.65
C PRO A 69 -13.24 -4.79 -12.96
N ALA A 70 -14.31 -4.76 -13.76
CA ALA A 70 -14.86 -5.96 -14.36
C ALA A 70 -13.88 -6.46 -15.41
N VAL A 71 -13.51 -7.74 -15.34
CA VAL A 71 -12.64 -8.38 -16.33
C VAL A 71 -13.46 -9.43 -17.06
N GLU A 72 -13.70 -9.21 -18.35
CA GLU A 72 -14.43 -10.12 -19.23
C GLU A 72 -13.44 -10.91 -20.10
N GLY A 73 -13.77 -12.17 -20.43
CA GLY A 73 -12.99 -12.97 -21.38
C GLY A 73 -11.76 -13.71 -20.84
N LEU A 74 -11.63 -13.87 -19.52
CA LEU A 74 -10.56 -14.65 -18.87
C LEU A 74 -10.91 -16.13 -18.62
N GLU A 75 -12.04 -16.62 -19.12
CA GLU A 75 -12.45 -18.01 -18.91
C GLU A 75 -11.46 -18.99 -19.56
N GLY A 76 -10.91 -19.91 -18.76
CA GLY A 76 -9.97 -20.94 -19.25
C GLY A 76 -8.51 -20.49 -19.42
N VAL A 77 -8.14 -19.28 -19.00
CA VAL A 77 -6.74 -18.84 -19.03
C VAL A 77 -6.03 -19.40 -17.79
N GLU A 78 -5.24 -20.46 -17.98
CA GLU A 78 -4.35 -20.95 -16.92
C GLU A 78 -3.23 -19.93 -16.67
N GLY A 79 -3.13 -19.46 -15.43
CA GLY A 79 -2.06 -18.56 -15.04
C GLY A 79 -0.70 -19.28 -15.13
N ALA A 80 0.27 -18.65 -15.80
CA ALA A 80 1.62 -19.18 -15.84
C ALA A 80 2.19 -19.28 -14.41
N SER A 81 2.43 -20.50 -13.93
CA SER A 81 3.12 -20.76 -12.68
C SER A 81 4.62 -20.81 -12.94
N THR A 82 5.34 -19.79 -12.50
CA THR A 82 6.81 -19.84 -12.46
C THR A 82 7.23 -20.40 -11.10
N SER A 83 7.76 -21.62 -11.08
CA SER A 83 8.38 -22.16 -9.87
C SER A 83 9.67 -21.39 -9.58
N VAL A 84 9.67 -20.65 -8.48
CA VAL A 84 10.87 -20.04 -7.89
C VAL A 84 11.35 -20.99 -6.79
N ASP A 85 12.66 -21.18 -6.63
CA ASP A 85 13.21 -21.97 -5.52
C ASP A 85 12.65 -21.47 -4.20
N GLU A 86 11.93 -22.33 -3.48
CA GLU A 86 11.25 -21.97 -2.26
C GLU A 86 12.25 -22.01 -1.09
N PRO A 87 12.58 -20.86 -0.47
CA PRO A 87 13.47 -20.87 0.68
C PRO A 87 12.78 -21.53 1.88
N GLU A 88 13.56 -22.15 2.76
CA GLU A 88 13.09 -22.79 4.00
C GLU A 88 12.17 -21.88 4.85
N SER A 89 12.35 -20.56 4.77
CA SER A 89 11.56 -19.56 5.50
C SER A 89 10.09 -19.44 5.05
N SER A 90 9.74 -19.94 3.86
CA SER A 90 8.38 -19.87 3.30
C SER A 90 7.34 -20.62 4.15
N ALA A 91 7.72 -21.77 4.71
CA ALA A 91 6.85 -22.55 5.60
C ALA A 91 6.43 -21.76 6.86
N THR A 92 7.38 -21.02 7.45
CA THR A 92 7.11 -20.17 8.62
C THR A 92 6.21 -18.99 8.28
N LEU A 93 6.37 -18.40 7.10
CA LEU A 93 5.50 -17.32 6.61
C LEU A 93 4.07 -17.82 6.39
N THR A 94 3.91 -18.99 5.77
CA THR A 94 2.60 -19.59 5.49
C THR A 94 1.78 -19.84 6.76
N ALA A 95 2.44 -20.21 7.87
CA ALA A 95 1.79 -20.39 9.16
C ALA A 95 1.18 -19.11 9.76
N HIS A 96 1.65 -17.93 9.34
CA HIS A 96 1.25 -16.64 9.94
C HIS A 96 0.62 -15.66 8.96
N CYS A 97 0.86 -15.85 7.68
CA CYS A 97 0.46 -14.99 6.58
C CYS A 97 -0.16 -15.86 5.49
N THR A 98 -1.48 -15.78 5.33
CA THR A 98 -2.18 -16.38 4.18
C THR A 98 -2.22 -15.36 3.05
N PRO A 99 -1.46 -15.52 1.96
CA PRO A 99 -1.42 -14.52 0.91
C PRO A 99 -2.79 -14.29 0.25
N GLY A 100 -2.95 -13.12 -0.38
CA GLY A 100 -4.12 -12.81 -1.19
C GLY A 100 -5.01 -11.70 -0.64
N ASP A 101 -5.54 -10.93 -1.57
CA ASP A 101 -6.35 -9.74 -1.34
C ASP A 101 -7.66 -10.02 -0.56
N ARG A 102 -8.27 -11.20 -0.74
CA ARG A 102 -9.42 -11.63 0.08
C ARG A 102 -9.07 -11.70 1.57
N MET A 103 -7.90 -12.26 1.90
CA MET A 103 -7.44 -12.36 3.29
C MET A 103 -7.01 -11.00 3.84
N ALA A 104 -6.46 -10.12 2.98
CA ALA A 104 -6.15 -8.74 3.32
C ALA A 104 -7.41 -7.97 3.73
N ARG A 105 -8.46 -7.99 2.90
CA ARG A 105 -9.77 -7.36 3.19
C ARG A 105 -10.41 -7.88 4.46
N GLY A 106 -10.36 -9.19 4.70
CA GLY A 106 -10.90 -9.79 5.92
C GLY A 106 -10.21 -9.33 7.22
N ARG A 107 -8.98 -8.81 7.11
CA ARG A 107 -8.18 -8.30 8.25
C ARG A 107 -8.25 -6.78 8.41
N ALA A 108 -8.76 -6.05 7.42
CA ALA A 108 -8.95 -4.61 7.51
C ALA A 108 -9.89 -4.27 8.69
N PRO A 109 -9.60 -3.22 9.48
CA PRO A 109 -10.52 -2.76 10.50
C PRO A 109 -11.87 -2.44 9.85
N ARG A 110 -12.95 -3.08 10.32
CA ARG A 110 -14.32 -2.74 9.92
C ARG A 110 -14.72 -1.41 10.56
N ASP A 111 -15.54 -0.62 9.86
CA ASP A 111 -16.04 0.67 10.33
C ASP A 111 -16.61 0.56 11.75
N GLY A 112 -15.95 1.26 12.66
CA GLY A 112 -16.21 1.29 14.09
C GLY A 112 -15.09 2.05 14.79
N PRO A 113 -15.36 2.78 15.89
CA PRO A 113 -14.35 3.61 16.51
C PRO A 113 -13.27 2.74 17.15
N ARG A 114 -12.11 2.63 16.51
CA ARG A 114 -10.92 2.00 17.10
C ARG A 114 -9.64 2.75 16.74
N CYS A 115 -9.56 4.00 17.18
CA CYS A 115 -8.29 4.71 17.35
C CYS A 115 -8.30 5.48 18.68
N ALA A 116 -8.33 4.77 19.80
CA ALA A 116 -7.94 5.31 21.10
C ALA A 116 -7.17 4.24 21.88
N THR A 117 -5.92 4.01 21.49
CA THR A 117 -4.91 3.58 22.47
C THR A 117 -4.07 4.79 22.81
N PRO A 118 -4.07 5.28 24.06
CA PRO A 118 -3.17 6.35 24.49
C PRO A 118 -1.71 5.98 24.23
N ARG A 119 -0.85 7.01 24.11
CA ARG A 119 0.62 6.95 23.94
C ARG A 119 1.36 6.01 24.92
N ALA A 120 0.70 5.56 25.98
CA ALA A 120 1.24 4.69 27.03
C ALA A 120 1.15 3.17 26.75
N ALA A 121 0.59 2.72 25.62
CA ALA A 121 0.51 1.29 25.31
C ALA A 121 1.43 0.90 24.15
N ARG A 122 2.75 1.02 24.33
CA ARG A 122 3.70 0.20 23.57
C ARG A 122 4.36 -0.80 24.53
N PRO A 123 3.74 -1.95 24.82
CA PRO A 123 4.45 -3.01 25.52
C PRO A 123 5.58 -3.51 24.61
N LEU A 124 6.79 -3.53 25.15
CA LEU A 124 7.87 -4.38 24.68
C LEU A 124 7.31 -5.83 24.60
N ALA A 125 7.62 -6.53 23.52
CA ALA A 125 6.93 -7.76 23.13
C ALA A 125 6.91 -8.82 24.25
N ALA A 126 5.71 -9.14 24.74
CA ALA A 126 5.42 -10.42 25.36
C ALA A 126 4.04 -10.88 24.86
N ARG A 127 4.06 -11.94 24.04
CA ARG A 127 2.93 -12.80 23.60
C ARG A 127 1.55 -12.11 23.51
N GLY A 128 1.21 -11.58 22.34
CA GLY A 128 -0.15 -11.13 22.07
C GLY A 128 -0.32 -10.57 20.66
N ARG A 129 -1.11 -11.28 19.85
CA ARG A 129 -1.49 -11.04 18.44
C ARG A 129 -1.32 -9.58 17.99
N ARG A 130 -0.19 -9.26 17.35
CA ARG A 130 -0.10 -8.08 16.48
C ARG A 130 -1.03 -8.34 15.29
N ARG A 131 -1.95 -7.41 14.98
CA ARG A 131 -2.73 -7.46 13.74
C ARG A 131 -1.75 -7.32 12.57
N ALA A 132 -1.36 -8.43 11.97
CA ALA A 132 -0.47 -8.44 10.83
C ALA A 132 -1.23 -7.97 9.57
N VAL A 133 -1.25 -6.65 9.36
CA VAL A 133 -1.64 -6.02 8.08
C VAL A 133 -0.38 -5.69 7.26
N LEU A 134 0.78 -5.58 7.93
CA LEU A 134 2.08 -5.24 7.34
C LEU A 134 2.47 -6.04 6.08
N PRO A 135 2.27 -7.38 5.98
CA PRO A 135 2.68 -8.11 4.79
C PRO A 135 1.86 -7.78 3.54
N TYR A 136 0.65 -7.23 3.68
CA TYR A 136 -0.22 -6.90 2.55
C TYR A 136 -0.01 -5.47 2.03
N LEU A 137 0.62 -4.59 2.81
CA LEU A 137 0.96 -3.23 2.35
C LEU A 137 2.17 -3.22 1.41
N GLN A 138 3.03 -4.25 1.50
CA GLN A 138 4.21 -4.39 0.65
C GLN A 138 3.91 -5.15 -0.65
N SER A 139 2.80 -5.90 -0.70
CA SER A 139 2.30 -6.60 -1.88
C SER A 139 1.14 -5.81 -2.48
N ALA A 140 1.39 -5.09 -3.58
CA ALA A 140 0.43 -4.25 -4.31
C ALA A 140 -0.95 -4.90 -4.53
N HIS A 141 -1.94 -4.63 -3.68
CA HIS A 141 -3.31 -5.16 -3.88
C HIS A 141 -4.45 -4.14 -3.78
N ALA A 142 -4.19 -2.87 -3.44
CA ALA A 142 -5.25 -1.86 -3.39
C ALA A 142 -4.77 -0.54 -4.04
N ALA A 143 -5.48 -0.08 -5.06
CA ALA A 143 -5.28 1.21 -5.70
C ALA A 143 -6.48 2.13 -5.42
N ALA A 144 -6.22 3.39 -5.09
CA ALA A 144 -7.21 4.45 -4.95
C ALA A 144 -6.80 5.62 -5.86
N GLU A 145 -7.67 6.01 -6.80
CA GLU A 145 -7.45 7.19 -7.64
C GLU A 145 -8.11 8.45 -7.06
N VAL A 146 -7.41 9.56 -7.20
CA VAL A 146 -7.90 10.94 -7.04
C VAL A 146 -8.18 11.48 -8.45
N ARG A 147 -9.42 11.91 -8.71
CA ARG A 147 -9.82 12.59 -9.96
C ARG A 147 -9.48 14.11 -9.89
N PRO A 148 -9.31 14.79 -11.04
CA PRO A 148 -8.63 16.08 -11.18
C PRO A 148 -9.36 17.27 -10.57
#